data_AF-A0A7W0M4S9-F1
#
_entry.id   AF-A0A7W0M4S9-F1
#
_cell.length_a   1.000
_cell.length_b   1.000
_cell.length_c   1.000
_cell.angle_alpha   90.00
_cell.angle_beta   90.00
_cell.angle_gamma   90.00
#
_symmetry.space_group_name_H-M   'P 1'
#
loop_
_entity.id
_entity.type
_entity.pdbx_description
1 polymer ?
#
loop_
_entity_poly.entity_id
_entity_poly.type
_entity_poly.pdbx_seq_one_letter_code
_entity_poly.pdbx_strand_id
1 'polypeptide(L)' 'TGCYAFDGPSLLAALDKIRPENDQGEYYLTDCPAILRSEGRTVVASPSFTIEEALGVNTVAQLAEVEAVLERRDA' A
#
# COMPACT_ATOMS: atom_id res chain seq x y z
N THR A 1 -0.41 -0.64 -5.63
CA THR A 1 0.63 0.10 -4.88
C THR A 1 0.43 -0.14 -3.39
N GLY A 2 1.40 0.27 -2.56
CA GLY A 2 1.28 0.32 -1.09
C GLY A 2 1.02 1.73 -0.56
N CYS A 3 0.48 2.62 -1.38
CA CYS A 3 0.22 4.01 -1.01
C CYS A 3 -1.23 4.19 -0.55
N TYR A 4 -1.41 4.84 0.58
CA TYR A 4 -2.71 5.08 1.18
C TYR A 4 -2.83 6.54 1.64
N ALA A 5 -4.06 7.05 1.60
CA ALA A 5 -4.45 8.27 2.29
C ALA A 5 -5.60 7.91 3.24
N PHE A 6 -5.38 8.13 4.53
CA PHE A 6 -6.38 7.86 5.56
C PHE A 6 -6.73 9.13 6.32
N ASP A 7 -7.97 9.20 6.80
CA ASP A 7 -8.28 10.00 7.97
C ASP A 7 -7.53 9.42 9.19
N GLY A 8 -6.74 10.26 9.88
CA GLY A 8 -5.83 9.84 10.94
C GLY A 8 -6.50 9.09 12.10
N PRO A 9 -7.56 9.65 12.72
CA PRO A 9 -8.32 8.96 13.76
C PRO A 9 -8.90 7.62 13.30
N SER A 10 -9.43 7.56 12.07
CA SER A 10 -9.96 6.32 11.50
C SER A 10 -8.86 5.26 11.33
N LEU A 11 -7.67 5.65 10.87
CA LEU A 11 -6.52 4.75 10.76
C LEU A 11 -6.13 4.16 12.12
N LEU A 12 -5.98 5.00 13.16
CA LEU A 12 -5.62 4.53 14.50
C LEU A 12 -6.64 3.52 15.03
N ALA A 13 -7.93 3.81 14.90
CA ALA A 13 -8.99 2.91 15.32
C ALA A 13 -8.99 1.57 14.56
N ALA A 14 -8.57 1.57 13.28
CA ALA A 14 -8.43 0.35 12.49
C ALA A 14 -7.18 -0.44 12.88
N LEU A 15 -6.06 0.23 13.16
CA LEU A 15 -4.81 -0.41 13.60
C LEU A 15 -5.00 -1.19 14.91
N ASP A 16 -5.75 -0.65 15.87
CA ASP A 16 -6.08 -1.33 17.14
C ASP A 16 -6.83 -2.67 16.96
N LYS A 17 -7.43 -2.87 15.79
CA LYS A 17 -8.24 -4.05 15.46
C LYS A 17 -7.48 -5.08 14.63
N ILE A 18 -6.29 -4.77 14.12
CA ILE A 18 -5.48 -5.75 13.37
C ILE A 18 -5.04 -6.86 14.32
N ARG A 19 -5.06 -8.10 13.81
CA ARG A 19 -4.56 -9.28 14.50
C ARG A 19 -3.54 -10.00 13.61
N PRO A 20 -2.48 -10.60 14.18
CA PRO A 20 -1.46 -11.33 13.44
C PRO A 20 -1.94 -12.74 13.04
N GLU A 21 -3.15 -12.81 12.48
CA GLU A 21 -3.83 -14.05 12.11
C GLU A 21 -3.66 -14.32 10.61
N ASN A 22 -2.40 -14.30 10.15
CA ASN A 22 -2.01 -14.62 8.79
C ASN A 22 -0.80 -15.57 8.79
N ASP A 23 -0.45 -16.08 7.61
CA ASP A 23 0.61 -17.08 7.43
C ASP A 23 1.99 -16.64 7.93
N GLN A 24 2.22 -15.33 8.09
CA GLN A 24 3.48 -14.76 8.57
C GLN A 24 3.42 -14.33 10.05
N GLY A 25 2.23 -14.31 10.66
CA GLY A 25 2.04 -13.85 12.03
C GLY A 25 2.31 -12.34 12.21
N GLU A 26 2.10 -11.53 11.17
CA GLU A 26 2.43 -10.10 11.17
C GLU A 26 1.18 -9.19 11.23
N TYR A 27 1.36 -7.95 11.65
CA TYR A 27 0.29 -6.94 11.63
C TYR A 27 0.27 -6.22 10.28
N TYR A 28 -0.64 -6.60 9.39
CA TYR A 28 -0.69 -6.04 8.05
C TYR A 28 -1.49 -4.73 7.98
N LEU A 29 -0.83 -3.63 7.64
CA LEU A 29 -1.47 -2.34 7.34
C LEU A 29 -2.55 -2.46 6.26
N THR A 30 -2.41 -3.42 5.34
CA THR A 30 -3.36 -3.71 4.26
C THR A 30 -4.74 -4.16 4.75
N ASP A 31 -4.89 -4.51 6.04
CA ASP A 31 -6.16 -4.93 6.63
C ASP A 31 -7.02 -3.75 7.05
N CYS A 32 -6.43 -2.57 7.28
CA CYS A 32 -7.16 -1.36 7.68
C CYS A 32 -8.32 -0.99 6.74
N PRO A 33 -8.18 -1.00 5.40
CA PRO A 33 -9.29 -0.73 4.49
C PRO A 33 -10.46 -1.71 4.63
N ALA A 34 -10.20 -2.98 4.91
CA ALA A 34 -11.26 -3.98 5.09
C ALA A 34 -12.02 -3.74 6.41
N ILE A 35 -11.30 -3.46 7.49
CA ILE A 35 -11.86 -3.09 8.80
C ILE A 35 -12.75 -1.85 8.66
N LEU A 36 -12.22 -0.77 8.06
CA LEU A 36 -12.96 0.48 7.86
C LEU A 36 -14.22 0.28 7.01
N ARG A 37 -14.14 -0.52 5.95
CA ARG A 37 -15.31 -0.84 5.11
C ARG A 37 -16.37 -1.61 5.91
N SER A 38 -15.97 -2.54 6.76
CA SER A 38 -16.91 -3.30 7.62
C SER A 38 -17.65 -2.41 8.62
N GLU A 39 -17.06 -1.27 8.99
CA GLU A 39 -17.63 -0.26 9.88
C GLU A 39 -18.46 0.80 9.15
N GLY A 40 -18.73 0.59 7.85
CA GLY A 40 -19.53 1.49 7.03
C GLY A 40 -18.80 2.78 6.60
N ARG A 41 -17.48 2.84 6.77
CA ARG A 41 -16.68 3.97 6.25
C ARG A 41 -16.49 3.84 4.74
N THR A 42 -16.39 4.97 4.07
CA THR A 42 -16.06 5.03 2.64
C THR A 42 -14.62 4.62 2.42
N VAL A 43 -14.40 3.66 1.51
CA VAL A 43 -13.08 3.18 1.09
C VAL A 43 -13.05 3.19 -0.44
N VAL A 44 -12.06 3.88 -1.02
CA VAL A 44 -11.94 4.05 -2.48
C VAL A 44 -10.58 3.52 -2.93
N ALA A 45 -10.57 2.72 -3.99
CA ALA A 45 -9.37 2.35 -4.72
C ALA A 45 -9.25 3.26 -5.95
N SER A 46 -8.22 4.12 -5.98
CA SER A 46 -7.99 5.05 -7.08
C SER A 46 -6.81 4.59 -7.95
N PRO A 47 -6.97 4.44 -9.28
CA PRO A 47 -5.87 4.13 -10.20
C PRO A 47 -5.07 5.40 -10.53
N SER A 48 -4.58 6.10 -9.50
CA SER A 48 -3.93 7.41 -9.66
C SER A 48 -2.48 7.34 -10.15
N PHE A 49 -1.86 6.17 -10.14
CA PHE A 49 -0.47 5.98 -10.55
C PHE A 49 -0.39 5.26 -11.90
N THR A 50 0.59 5.65 -12.70
CA THR A 50 1.08 4.81 -13.80
C THR A 50 1.70 3.53 -13.25
N ILE A 51 1.88 2.52 -14.10
CA ILE A 51 2.57 1.28 -13.69
C ILE A 51 3.99 1.60 -13.18
N GLU A 52 4.69 2.52 -13.84
CA GLU A 52 6.05 2.92 -13.49
C GLU A 52 6.12 3.63 -12.12
N GLU A 53 5.20 4.54 -11.81
CA GLU A 53 5.09 5.17 -10.49
C GLU A 53 4.65 4.19 -9.38
N ALA A 54 4.00 3.09 -9.78
CA ALA A 54 3.52 2.07 -8.88
C ALA A 54 4.55 0.98 -8.56
N LEU A 55 5.70 0.97 -9.23
CA LEU A 55 6.76 -0.03 -9.04
C LEU A 55 7.35 0.04 -7.63
N GLY A 56 7.46 -1.12 -6.98
CA GLY A 56 8.15 -1.30 -5.71
C GLY A 56 9.45 -2.08 -5.91
N VAL A 57 10.43 -1.87 -5.01
CA VAL A 57 11.74 -2.53 -5.07
C VAL A 57 11.95 -3.34 -3.80
N ASN A 58 11.97 -4.66 -3.94
CA ASN A 58 12.26 -5.60 -2.85
C ASN A 58 13.50 -6.47 -3.13
N THR A 59 14.08 -6.35 -4.33
CA THR A 59 15.24 -7.11 -4.77
C THR A 59 16.17 -6.24 -5.60
N VAL A 60 17.45 -6.63 -5.72
CA VAL A 60 18.43 -5.91 -6.55
C VAL A 60 18.05 -5.93 -8.03
N ALA A 61 17.41 -6.99 -8.52
CA ALA A 61 16.93 -7.06 -9.89
C ALA A 61 15.84 -6.01 -10.16
N GLN A 62 14.90 -5.82 -9.23
CA GLN A 62 13.87 -4.78 -9.31
C GLN A 62 14.46 -3.37 -9.21
N LEU A 63 15.57 -3.19 -8.47
CA LEU A 63 16.26 -1.91 -8.41
C LEU A 63 16.80 -1.51 -9.78
N ALA A 64 17.46 -2.43 -10.49
CA ALA A 64 17.98 -2.19 -11.83
C ALA A 64 16.86 -1.89 -12.85
N GLU A 65 15.69 -2.51 -12.69
CA GLU A 65 14.51 -2.21 -13.52
C GLU A 65 14.03 -0.76 -13.32
N VAL A 66 13.90 -0.31 -12.07
CA VAL A 66 13.49 1.06 -11.75
C VAL A 66 14.52 2.09 -12.21
N GLU A 67 15.82 1.79 -12.08
CA GLU A 67 16.90 2.65 -12.59
C GLU A 67 16.77 2.88 -14.10
N ALA A 68 16.58 1.82 -14.88
CA ALA A 68 16.39 1.94 -16.33
C ALA A 68 15.11 2.71 -16.71
N VAL A 69 14.04 2.65 -15.90
CA VAL A 69 12.83 3.47 -16.10
C VAL A 69 13.13 4.96 -15.89
N LEU A 70 13.87 5.30 -14.83
CA LEU A 70 14.23 6.68 -14.53
C LEU A 70 15.17 7.27 -15.60
N GLU A 71 16.18 6.52 -16.04
CA GLU A 71 17.08 6.94 -17.12
C GLU A 71 16.33 7.23 -18.42
N ARG A 72 15.34 6.41 -18.80
CA ARG A 72 14.51 6.66 -19.99
C ARG A 72 13.62 7.88 -19.87
N ARG A 73 13.23 8.26 -18.65
CA ARG A 73 12.34 9.40 -18.40
C ARG A 73 13.09 10.73 -18.46
N ASP A 74 14.36 10.73 -18.04
CA ASP A 74 15.20 11.92 -17.98
C ASP A 74 15.99 12.18 -19.29
N ALA A 75 15.92 11.25 -20.25
CA ALA A 75 16.51 11.35 -21.60
C ALA A 75 15.56 12.03 -22.61
#